data_AF-A0A9D4MHD7-F1
#
_entry.id   AF-A0A9D4MHD7-F1
#
_cell.length_a   1.000
_cell.length_b   1.000
_cell.length_c   1.000
_cell.angle_alpha   90.00
_cell.angle_beta   90.00
_cell.angle_gamma   90.00
#
_symmetry.space_group_name_H-M   'P 1'
#
loop_
_entity.id
_entity.type
_entity.pdbx_description
1 polymer ?
#
loop_
_entity_poly.entity_id
_entity_poly.type
_entity_poly.pdbx_seq_one_letter_code
_entity_poly.pdbx_strand_id
1 'polypeptide(L)'
;MSANINNVFTDKETSNWFKASIALIVTKQGLEKFVDTEVQKVHAAVVASCGQCYTENLLPCPQGKWKCQNTKPCKFHKLPAFKHRPCPVGVCDKVKKNIESYHRYSLPSWKNTRAKLWGTSHWEVAKCFLPPDGYIDVSSVQDTDFNGVISVLLNCKHFDMFFSFPIAASPQCILTQVLINYLF
;
A
#
# COMPACT_ATOMS: atom_id res chain seq x y z
N MET A 1 6.92 -23.87 -39.31
CA MET A 1 5.99 -22.79 -39.71
C MET A 1 6.32 -21.55 -38.90
N SER A 2 7.21 -20.72 -39.41
CA SER A 2 7.63 -19.44 -38.81
C SER A 2 6.65 -18.37 -39.25
N ALA A 3 5.73 -17.99 -38.37
CA ALA A 3 4.84 -16.85 -38.62
C ALA A 3 5.68 -15.57 -38.74
N ASN A 4 5.49 -14.88 -39.85
CA ASN A 4 6.21 -13.67 -40.24
C ASN A 4 5.81 -12.52 -39.31
N ILE A 5 6.67 -12.21 -38.32
CA ILE A 5 6.47 -11.18 -37.28
C ILE A 5 6.11 -9.80 -37.89
N ASN A 6 6.48 -9.57 -39.15
CA ASN A 6 6.22 -8.33 -39.88
C ASN A 6 4.73 -8.05 -40.18
N ASN A 7 3.83 -9.04 -40.04
CA ASN A 7 2.39 -8.85 -40.25
C ASN A 7 1.59 -8.53 -38.98
N VAL A 8 2.23 -8.51 -37.80
CA VAL A 8 1.58 -8.18 -36.52
C VAL A 8 1.34 -6.67 -36.36
N PHE A 9 2.04 -5.85 -37.15
CA PHE A 9 1.95 -4.39 -37.08
C PHE A 9 1.12 -3.76 -38.22
N THR A 10 0.54 -4.58 -39.11
CA THR A 10 -0.22 -4.08 -40.26
C THR A 10 -1.71 -3.91 -39.98
N ASP A 11 -2.26 -4.59 -38.97
CA ASP A 11 -3.62 -4.37 -38.53
C ASP A 11 -3.70 -3.27 -37.46
N LYS A 12 -4.59 -2.30 -37.70
CA LYS A 12 -4.75 -1.10 -36.86
C LYS A 12 -5.15 -1.45 -35.43
N GLU A 13 -5.92 -2.51 -35.24
CA GLU A 13 -6.42 -2.94 -33.94
C GLU A 13 -5.28 -3.45 -33.05
N THR A 14 -4.47 -4.38 -33.54
CA THR A 14 -3.28 -4.90 -32.82
C THR A 14 -2.28 -3.78 -32.55
N SER A 15 -2.07 -2.87 -33.51
CA SER A 15 -1.24 -1.69 -33.29
C SER A 15 -1.76 -0.81 -32.14
N ASN A 16 -3.08 -0.60 -32.06
CA ASN A 16 -3.68 0.19 -30.99
C ASN A 16 -3.57 -0.49 -29.62
N TRP A 17 -3.82 -1.80 -29.54
CA TRP A 17 -3.64 -2.57 -28.30
C TRP A 17 -2.19 -2.57 -27.82
N PHE A 18 -1.24 -2.66 -28.75
CA PHE A 18 0.18 -2.57 -28.43
C PHE A 18 0.53 -1.18 -27.89
N LYS A 19 0.09 -0.10 -28.56
CA LYS A 19 0.28 1.28 -28.08
C LYS A 19 -0.34 1.50 -26.70
N ALA A 20 -1.55 0.98 -26.47
CA ALA A 20 -2.21 1.07 -25.16
C ALA A 20 -1.40 0.35 -24.08
N SER A 21 -0.95 -0.88 -24.35
CA SER A 21 -0.09 -1.65 -23.43
C SER A 21 1.20 -0.91 -23.09
N ILE A 22 1.88 -0.35 -24.09
CA ILE A 22 3.09 0.47 -23.89
C ILE A 22 2.77 1.73 -23.08
N ALA A 23 1.67 2.42 -23.36
CA ALA A 23 1.26 3.60 -22.62
C ALA A 23 1.04 3.27 -21.12
N LEU A 24 0.42 2.13 -20.80
CA LEU A 24 0.24 1.68 -19.41
C LEU A 24 1.59 1.41 -18.73
N ILE A 25 2.53 0.74 -19.41
CA ILE A 25 3.86 0.46 -18.88
C ILE A 25 4.63 1.77 -18.60
N VAL A 26 4.67 2.68 -19.58
CA VAL A 26 5.37 3.96 -19.45
C VAL A 26 4.73 4.83 -18.37
N THR A 27 3.40 4.85 -18.29
CA THR A 27 2.69 5.59 -17.24
C THR A 27 3.01 5.02 -15.87
N LYS A 28 2.97 3.69 -15.72
CA LYS A 28 3.34 3.01 -14.47
C LYS A 28 4.75 3.40 -14.03
N GLN A 29 5.73 3.31 -14.93
CA GLN A 29 7.12 3.68 -14.67
C GLN A 29 7.27 5.14 -14.23
N GLY A 30 6.53 6.06 -14.86
CA GLY A 30 6.49 7.47 -14.47
C GLY A 30 5.92 7.70 -13.07
N LEU A 31 4.99 6.85 -12.62
CA LEU A 31 4.35 6.96 -11.31
C LEU A 31 5.13 6.28 -10.18
N GLU A 32 6.00 5.30 -10.47
CA GLU A 32 6.67 4.49 -9.46
C GLU A 32 7.34 5.31 -8.37
N LYS A 33 8.25 6.22 -8.75
CA LYS A 33 9.00 7.03 -7.78
C LYS A 33 8.09 7.93 -6.95
N PHE A 34 7.06 8.50 -7.58
CA PHE A 34 6.09 9.36 -6.91
C PHE A 34 5.30 8.57 -5.87
N VAL A 35 4.69 7.45 -6.28
CA VAL A 35 3.87 6.60 -5.41
C VAL A 35 4.70 6.05 -4.26
N ASP A 36 5.91 5.55 -4.52
CA ASP A 36 6.79 5.03 -3.48
C ASP A 36 7.14 6.09 -2.43
N THR A 37 7.50 7.30 -2.89
CA THR A 37 7.84 8.43 -2.01
C THR A 37 6.66 8.85 -1.14
N GLU A 38 5.46 8.96 -1.71
CA GLU A 38 4.27 9.36 -0.96
C GLU A 38 3.81 8.27 0.00
N VAL A 39 3.91 6.99 -0.38
CA VAL A 39 3.65 5.85 0.51
C VAL A 39 4.63 5.84 1.68
N GLN A 40 5.91 6.16 1.48
CA GLN A 40 6.88 6.29 2.58
C GLN A 40 6.46 7.37 3.59
N LYS A 41 5.87 8.49 3.14
CA LYS A 41 5.34 9.52 4.04
C LYS A 41 4.12 9.03 4.83
N VAL A 42 3.20 8.34 4.17
CA VAL A 42 2.05 7.70 4.84
C VAL A 42 2.54 6.71 5.89
N HIS A 43 3.49 5.85 5.53
CA HIS A 43 4.12 4.89 6.43
C HIS A 43 4.75 5.58 7.63
N ALA A 44 5.54 6.62 7.43
CA ALA A 44 6.15 7.39 8.50
C ALA A 44 5.09 7.98 9.44
N ALA A 45 3.99 8.54 8.92
CA ALA A 45 2.89 9.06 9.73
C ALA A 45 2.16 7.95 10.51
N VAL A 46 1.90 6.82 9.86
CA VAL A 46 1.27 5.64 10.44
C VAL A 46 2.13 5.06 11.57
N VAL A 47 3.45 4.96 11.38
CA VAL A 47 4.38 4.42 12.39
C VAL A 47 4.68 5.43 13.50
N ALA A 48 4.81 6.72 13.19
CA ALA A 48 5.08 7.79 14.19
C ALA A 48 3.98 7.88 15.26
N SER A 49 2.73 7.58 14.89
CA SER A 49 1.61 7.47 15.84
C SER A 49 1.80 6.41 16.94
N CYS A 50 2.76 5.50 16.75
CA CYS A 50 3.19 4.49 17.71
C CYS A 50 4.44 4.94 18.50
N GLY A 51 4.72 6.23 18.68
CA GLY A 51 5.92 6.75 19.37
C GLY A 51 6.18 6.24 20.81
N GLN A 52 5.24 5.49 21.42
CA GLN A 52 5.44 4.77 22.68
C GLN A 52 5.81 3.28 22.51
N CYS A 53 5.87 2.81 21.27
CA CYS A 53 6.22 1.45 20.85
C CYS A 53 7.68 1.40 20.37
N TYR A 54 8.65 1.73 21.24
CA TYR A 54 10.08 1.50 20.95
C TYR A 54 10.39 0.00 20.98
N THR A 55 10.01 -0.68 19.92
CA THR A 55 10.03 -2.13 19.85
C THR A 55 10.18 -2.58 18.41
N GLU A 56 11.20 -3.40 18.19
CA GLU A 56 11.28 -4.49 17.21
C GLU A 56 10.12 -5.52 17.35
N ASN A 57 8.97 -5.08 17.87
CA ASN A 57 7.78 -5.84 18.22
C ASN A 57 6.61 -4.86 18.26
N LEU A 58 5.80 -4.80 17.22
CA LEU A 58 4.62 -3.94 17.13
C LEU A 58 3.50 -4.29 18.15
N LEU A 59 3.79 -4.30 19.45
CA LEU A 59 2.81 -4.42 20.53
C LEU A 59 3.29 -3.78 21.86
N PRO A 60 2.62 -2.73 22.36
CA PRO A 60 2.72 -2.35 23.76
C PRO A 60 1.77 -3.22 24.60
N CYS A 61 2.32 -4.06 25.48
CA CYS A 61 1.57 -4.48 26.67
C CYS A 61 1.38 -3.23 27.56
N PRO A 62 0.15 -2.89 28.03
CA PRO A 62 -0.10 -1.70 28.84
C PRO A 62 0.69 -1.64 30.16
N GLN A 63 1.36 -2.73 30.54
CA GLN A 63 2.10 -2.89 31.79
C GLN A 63 3.62 -2.63 31.65
N GLY A 64 4.10 -2.32 30.45
CA GLY A 64 5.52 -2.12 30.16
C GLY A 64 6.33 -3.42 30.07
N LYS A 65 7.46 -3.39 29.35
CA LYS A 65 8.34 -4.57 29.11
C LYS A 65 8.74 -5.31 30.39
N TRP A 66 8.89 -4.60 31.51
CA TRP A 66 9.39 -5.14 32.78
C TRP A 66 8.36 -5.96 33.57
N LYS A 67 7.04 -5.70 33.44
CA LYS A 67 6.02 -6.48 34.18
C LYS A 67 5.72 -7.84 33.55
N CYS A 68 6.04 -8.02 32.27
CA CYS A 68 5.91 -9.31 31.57
C CYS A 68 7.09 -10.26 31.80
N GLN A 69 8.10 -9.85 32.57
CA GLN A 69 9.23 -10.70 32.97
C GLN A 69 8.91 -11.57 34.19
N ASN A 70 7.82 -11.27 34.91
CA ASN A 70 7.41 -12.04 36.07
C ASN A 70 6.56 -13.24 35.66
N THR A 71 6.84 -14.38 36.29
CA THR A 71 6.29 -15.74 36.08
C THR A 71 4.75 -15.86 36.07
N LYS A 72 4.02 -14.78 36.34
CA LYS A 72 2.55 -14.72 36.38
C LYS A 72 1.97 -14.51 34.98
N PRO A 73 0.83 -15.15 34.64
CA PRO A 73 0.16 -14.89 33.37
C PRO A 73 -0.24 -13.43 33.24
N CYS A 74 0.11 -12.78 32.12
CA CYS A 74 -0.29 -11.41 31.88
C CYS A 74 -1.83 -11.34 31.82
N LYS A 75 -2.45 -10.50 32.66
CA LYS A 75 -3.91 -10.35 32.75
C LYS A 75 -4.56 -10.01 31.39
N PHE A 76 -3.81 -9.35 30.51
CA PHE A 76 -4.26 -8.98 29.16
C PHE A 76 -4.07 -10.08 28.12
N HIS A 77 -3.00 -10.88 28.22
CA HIS A 77 -2.66 -11.89 27.20
C HIS A 77 -3.04 -13.32 27.62
N LYS A 78 -3.44 -13.56 28.87
CA LYS A 78 -3.81 -14.87 29.44
C LYS A 78 -2.81 -16.00 29.11
N LEU A 79 -1.53 -15.67 28.94
CA LEU A 79 -0.46 -16.61 28.61
C LEU A 79 0.64 -16.61 29.69
N PRO A 80 1.28 -17.75 30.01
CA PRO A 80 2.35 -17.84 31.00
C PRO A 80 3.61 -17.08 30.56
N ALA A 81 4.23 -16.33 31.47
CA ALA A 81 5.32 -15.39 31.19
C ALA A 81 6.65 -16.03 30.71
N PHE A 82 6.94 -17.27 31.12
CA PHE A 82 8.21 -17.94 30.79
C PHE A 82 8.34 -18.42 29.34
N LYS A 83 7.26 -18.38 28.57
CA LYS A 83 7.30 -18.60 27.12
C LYS A 83 6.95 -17.27 26.49
N HIS A 84 7.93 -16.38 26.34
CA HIS A 84 7.80 -15.18 25.51
C HIS A 84 7.51 -15.61 24.07
N ARG A 85 6.27 -16.00 23.79
CA ARG A 85 5.77 -16.16 22.44
C ARG A 85 5.42 -14.76 21.93
N PRO A 86 5.80 -14.43 20.68
CA PRO A 86 5.18 -13.33 19.96
C PRO A 86 3.67 -13.47 20.09
N CYS A 87 2.99 -12.39 20.45
CA CYS A 87 1.55 -12.41 20.67
C CYS A 87 0.84 -13.03 19.45
N PRO A 88 -0.13 -13.94 19.66
CA PRO A 88 -0.74 -14.68 18.57
C PRO A 88 -1.58 -13.83 17.60
N VAL A 89 -1.83 -12.54 17.88
CA VAL A 89 -2.49 -11.61 16.94
C VAL A 89 -1.82 -10.22 17.01
N GLY A 90 -0.53 -10.18 16.65
CA GLY A 90 0.38 -9.04 16.84
C GLY A 90 0.23 -7.89 15.86
N VAL A 91 -0.74 -7.01 16.09
CA VAL A 91 -0.88 -5.71 15.42
C VAL A 91 -1.19 -4.63 16.45
N CYS A 92 -0.46 -3.51 16.42
CA CYS A 92 -0.82 -2.32 17.20
C CYS A 92 -2.16 -1.78 16.70
N ASP A 93 -3.19 -1.77 17.56
CA ASP A 93 -4.54 -1.29 17.22
C ASP A 93 -4.54 0.17 16.73
N LYS A 94 -3.62 1.02 17.23
CA LYS A 94 -3.45 2.39 16.74
C LYS A 94 -2.95 2.44 15.30
N VAL A 95 -1.99 1.59 14.95
CA VAL A 95 -1.46 1.49 13.59
C VAL A 95 -2.56 1.00 12.64
N LYS A 96 -3.32 -0.01 13.05
CA LYS A 96 -4.48 -0.51 12.29
C LYS A 96 -5.50 0.59 12.03
N LYS A 97 -5.93 1.30 13.08
CA LYS A 97 -6.89 2.42 12.98
C LYS A 97 -6.38 3.55 12.09
N ASN A 98 -5.08 3.81 12.09
CA ASN A 98 -4.50 4.81 11.21
C ASN A 98 -4.49 4.34 9.76
N ILE A 99 -4.16 3.09 9.48
CA ILE A 99 -4.31 2.54 8.12
C ILE A 99 -5.77 2.66 7.64
N GLU A 100 -6.73 2.32 8.50
CA GLU A 100 -8.16 2.50 8.21
C GLU A 100 -8.53 3.97 7.98
N SER A 101 -7.94 4.91 8.73
CA SER A 101 -8.25 6.34 8.57
C SER A 101 -7.76 6.92 7.24
N TYR A 102 -6.65 6.42 6.72
CA TYR A 102 -6.13 6.73 5.38
C TYR A 102 -6.93 6.06 4.25
N HIS A 103 -7.80 5.09 4.52
CA HIS A 103 -8.57 4.40 3.49
C HIS A 103 -9.79 5.23 3.04
N ARG A 104 -10.07 5.28 1.73
CA ARG A 104 -11.15 6.09 1.13
C ARG A 104 -12.54 5.42 1.19
N TYR A 105 -12.69 4.23 0.60
CA TYR A 105 -14.01 3.61 0.38
C TYR A 105 -14.23 2.26 1.07
N SER A 106 -13.33 1.30 0.85
CA SER A 106 -13.46 -0.08 1.35
C SER A 106 -12.69 -0.33 2.65
N LEU A 107 -12.83 -1.55 3.18
CA LEU A 107 -11.93 -2.00 4.23
C LEU A 107 -10.54 -2.29 3.65
N PRO A 108 -9.47 -2.07 4.43
CA PRO A 108 -8.13 -2.40 3.97
C PRO A 108 -7.96 -3.90 3.68
N SER A 109 -7.17 -4.22 2.65
CA SER A 109 -6.89 -5.59 2.22
C SER A 109 -5.90 -6.31 3.14
N TRP A 110 -6.35 -6.64 4.36
CA TRP A 110 -5.51 -7.24 5.41
C TRP A 110 -4.82 -8.55 5.00
N LYS A 111 -5.41 -9.30 4.05
CA LYS A 111 -4.84 -10.56 3.56
C LYS A 111 -3.56 -10.37 2.75
N ASN A 112 -3.40 -9.22 2.10
CA ASN A 112 -2.24 -8.94 1.26
C ASN A 112 -1.00 -8.61 2.11
N THR A 113 -1.18 -8.18 3.36
CA THR A 113 -0.12 -7.57 4.15
C THR A 113 0.39 -8.44 5.29
N ARG A 114 1.68 -8.34 5.57
CA ARG A 114 2.35 -8.98 6.71
C ARG A 114 2.55 -7.94 7.81
N ALA A 115 1.62 -7.92 8.77
CA ALA A 115 1.64 -7.03 9.93
C ALA A 115 3.01 -6.88 10.64
N LYS A 116 3.79 -7.96 10.71
CA LYS A 116 5.13 -7.96 11.33
C LYS A 116 6.11 -7.02 10.65
N LEU A 117 5.88 -6.70 9.38
CA LEU A 117 6.74 -5.86 8.55
C LEU A 117 6.26 -4.40 8.46
N TRP A 118 5.13 -4.04 9.07
CA TRP A 118 4.63 -2.65 9.03
C TRP A 118 5.58 -1.64 9.64
N GLY A 119 6.49 -2.05 10.53
CA GLY A 119 7.47 -1.15 11.13
C GLY A 119 8.66 -0.84 10.22
N THR A 120 8.96 -1.72 9.27
CA THR A 120 10.20 -1.68 8.47
C THR A 120 9.95 -1.55 6.97
N SER A 121 8.77 -1.94 6.49
CA SER A 121 8.39 -1.87 5.07
C SER A 121 7.17 -0.99 4.89
N HIS A 122 7.36 0.11 4.18
CA HIS A 122 6.27 1.00 3.75
C HIS A 122 5.33 0.34 2.76
N TRP A 123 5.85 -0.56 1.91
CA TRP A 123 5.03 -1.24 0.93
C TRP A 123 4.05 -2.25 1.56
N GLU A 124 4.41 -2.85 2.70
CA GLU A 124 3.48 -3.68 3.45
C GLU A 124 2.27 -2.89 3.97
N VAL A 125 2.44 -1.60 4.28
CA VAL A 125 1.31 -0.70 4.53
C VAL A 125 0.57 -0.37 3.23
N ALA A 126 1.27 -0.14 2.12
CA ALA A 126 0.63 0.12 0.82
C ALA A 126 -0.31 -1.01 0.35
N LYS A 127 0.07 -2.28 0.60
CA LYS A 127 -0.75 -3.44 0.25
C LYS A 127 -2.16 -3.42 0.85
N CYS A 128 -2.35 -2.67 1.94
CA CYS A 128 -3.64 -2.47 2.56
C CYS A 128 -4.61 -1.70 1.65
N PHE A 129 -4.12 -0.95 0.67
CA PHE A 129 -4.91 -0.17 -0.30
C PHE A 129 -5.05 -0.86 -1.66
N LEU A 130 -4.42 -2.03 -1.84
CA LEU A 130 -4.53 -2.82 -3.07
C LEU A 130 -5.87 -3.58 -3.12
N PRO A 131 -6.29 -4.02 -4.32
CA PRO A 131 -7.46 -4.88 -4.48
C PRO A 131 -7.36 -6.15 -3.61
N PRO A 132 -8.51 -6.75 -3.25
CA PRO A 132 -8.51 -8.01 -2.52
C PRO A 132 -7.85 -9.11 -3.36
N ASP A 133 -6.86 -9.78 -2.77
CA ASP A 133 -6.10 -10.91 -3.32
C ASP A 133 -5.12 -10.56 -4.47
N GLY A 134 -4.14 -11.43 -4.73
CA GLY A 134 -3.17 -11.30 -5.83
C GLY A 134 -1.91 -10.47 -5.54
N TYR A 135 -1.82 -9.80 -4.39
CA TYR A 135 -0.70 -8.89 -4.07
C TYR A 135 0.13 -9.29 -2.84
N ILE A 136 -0.01 -10.53 -2.36
CA ILE A 136 0.68 -11.03 -1.15
C ILE A 136 2.21 -11.00 -1.31
N ASP A 137 2.71 -11.40 -2.47
CA ASP A 137 4.15 -11.60 -2.73
C ASP A 137 4.86 -10.39 -3.35
N VAL A 138 4.11 -9.34 -3.66
CA VAL A 138 4.66 -8.08 -4.19
C VAL A 138 5.45 -7.36 -3.11
N SER A 139 6.68 -6.91 -3.36
CA SER A 139 7.51 -6.30 -2.30
C SER A 139 7.68 -4.79 -2.44
N SER A 140 7.36 -4.25 -3.61
CA SER A 140 7.63 -2.87 -4.01
C SER A 140 6.63 -2.36 -5.05
N VAL A 141 6.66 -1.05 -5.32
CA VAL A 141 5.90 -0.47 -6.43
C VAL A 141 6.36 -1.01 -7.79
N GLN A 142 7.64 -1.40 -7.92
CA GLN A 142 8.20 -1.98 -9.13
C GLN A 142 7.58 -3.35 -9.44
N ASP A 143 7.33 -4.15 -8.41
CA ASP A 143 6.69 -5.48 -8.53
C ASP A 143 5.17 -5.40 -8.71
N THR A 144 4.59 -4.20 -8.58
CA THR A 144 3.15 -3.98 -8.67
C THR A 144 2.76 -3.65 -10.11
N ASP A 145 1.67 -4.25 -10.59
CA ASP A 145 1.11 -3.92 -11.89
C ASP A 145 0.46 -2.52 -11.91
N PHE A 146 0.17 -2.00 -13.10
CA PHE A 146 -0.44 -0.67 -13.23
C PHE A 146 -1.76 -0.56 -12.44
N ASN A 147 -2.59 -1.60 -12.46
CA ASN A 147 -3.84 -1.63 -11.72
C ASN A 147 -3.64 -1.50 -10.21
N GLY A 148 -2.65 -2.20 -9.64
CA GLY A 148 -2.31 -2.08 -8.23
C GLY A 148 -1.81 -0.67 -7.88
N VAL A 149 -0.97 -0.07 -8.72
CA VAL A 149 -0.48 1.31 -8.53
C VAL A 149 -1.65 2.30 -8.51
N ILE A 150 -2.56 2.21 -9.48
CA ILE A 150 -3.75 3.07 -9.53
C ILE A 150 -4.67 2.81 -8.32
N SER A 151 -4.81 1.56 -7.89
CA SER A 151 -5.61 1.23 -6.70
C SER A 151 -5.08 1.89 -5.43
N VAL A 152 -3.75 1.96 -5.24
CA VAL A 152 -3.16 2.69 -4.10
C VAL A 152 -3.55 4.17 -4.14
N LEU A 153 -3.46 4.82 -5.31
CA LEU A 153 -3.84 6.23 -5.49
C LEU A 153 -5.34 6.47 -5.20
N LEU A 154 -6.19 5.52 -5.59
CA LEU A 154 -7.65 5.63 -5.47
C LEU A 154 -8.21 5.21 -4.11
N ASN A 155 -7.49 4.38 -3.37
CA ASN A 155 -7.95 3.90 -2.07
C ASN A 155 -7.29 4.63 -0.90
N CYS A 156 -6.17 5.32 -1.11
CA CYS A 156 -5.50 6.09 -0.07
C CYS A 156 -5.83 7.59 -0.14
N LYS A 157 -6.49 8.11 0.90
CA LYS A 157 -6.87 9.53 1.08
C LYS A 157 -5.68 10.48 1.06
N HIS A 158 -4.47 10.01 1.39
CA HIS A 158 -3.26 10.83 1.28
C HIS A 158 -3.13 11.44 -0.12
N PHE A 159 -3.57 10.73 -1.16
CA PHE A 159 -3.48 11.22 -2.52
C PHE A 159 -4.55 12.24 -2.91
N ASP A 160 -5.57 12.49 -2.08
CA ASP A 160 -6.59 13.51 -2.34
C ASP A 160 -5.97 14.90 -2.55
N MET A 161 -4.86 15.20 -1.88
CA MET A 161 -4.15 16.48 -2.03
C MET A 161 -3.56 16.71 -3.43
N PHE A 162 -3.36 15.65 -4.21
CA PHE A 162 -2.84 15.72 -5.58
C PHE A 162 -3.93 15.71 -6.64
N PHE A 163 -5.13 15.23 -6.29
CA PHE A 163 -6.30 15.23 -7.18
C PHE A 163 -7.20 16.45 -6.97
N SER A 164 -7.13 17.07 -5.79
CA SER A 164 -7.86 18.29 -5.44
C SER A 164 -7.12 19.51 -5.97
N PHE A 165 -7.19 19.78 -7.27
CA PHE A 165 -6.79 21.07 -7.79
C PHE A 165 -7.89 22.11 -7.48
N PRO A 166 -7.57 23.27 -6.89
CA PRO A 166 -8.37 24.45 -7.14
C PRO A 166 -8.35 24.68 -8.64
N ILE A 167 -9.53 24.78 -9.27
CA ILE A 167 -9.69 25.16 -10.67
C ILE A 167 -9.18 26.60 -10.81
N ALA A 168 -7.88 26.77 -10.96
CA ALA A 168 -7.24 28.05 -11.24
C ALA A 168 -6.11 27.80 -12.25
N ALA A 169 -6.52 27.74 -13.51
CA ALA A 169 -5.76 28.10 -14.70
C ALA A 169 -4.29 27.63 -14.79
N SER A 170 -4.08 26.41 -15.26
CA SER A 170 -2.82 26.01 -15.93
C SER A 170 -3.12 25.01 -17.06
N PRO A 171 -2.67 25.26 -18.31
CA PRO A 171 -2.92 24.37 -19.45
C PRO A 171 -2.27 22.99 -19.34
N GLN A 172 -1.42 22.75 -18.34
CA GLN A 172 -0.70 21.48 -18.15
C GLN A 172 -1.55 20.39 -17.47
N CYS A 173 -2.75 20.71 -16.98
CA CYS A 173 -3.62 19.79 -16.24
C CYS A 173 -4.62 18.98 -17.11
N ILE A 174 -4.57 19.09 -18.44
CA ILE A 174 -5.52 18.39 -19.32
C ILE A 174 -5.30 16.87 -19.32
N LEU A 175 -4.06 16.39 -19.14
CA LEU A 175 -3.75 14.96 -19.13
C LEU A 175 -4.32 14.22 -17.90
N THR A 176 -4.41 14.90 -16.74
CA THR A 176 -4.98 14.33 -15.52
C THR A 176 -6.50 14.21 -15.58
N GLN A 177 -7.18 15.18 -16.21
CA GLN A 177 -8.63 15.14 -16.38
C GLN A 177 -9.09 14.06 -17.37
N VAL A 178 -8.30 13.80 -18.43
CA VAL A 178 -8.59 12.74 -19.39
C VAL A 178 -8.45 11.36 -18.73
N LEU A 179 -7.45 11.12 -17.90
CA LEU A 179 -7.29 9.82 -17.23
C LEU A 179 -8.39 9.54 -16.21
N ILE A 180 -8.89 10.55 -15.49
CA ILE A 180 -9.97 10.38 -14.51
C ILE A 180 -11.33 10.15 -15.23
N ASN A 181 -11.58 10.84 -16.34
CA ASN A 181 -12.88 10.76 -17.04
C ASN A 181 -12.97 9.62 -18.08
N TYR A 182 -11.86 8.99 -18.48
CA TYR A 182 -11.87 7.87 -19.44
C TYR A 182 -11.61 6.50 -18.82
N LEU A 183 -11.13 6.44 -17.57
CA LEU A 183 -10.94 5.18 -16.84
C LEU A 183 -12.08 4.87 -15.85
N PHE A 184 -13.08 5.77 -15.74
CA PHE A 184 -14.28 5.60 -14.93
C PHE A 184 -15.54 6.02 -15.70
#